data_AF-A0A944TF03-F1
#
_entry.id   AF-A0A944TF03-F1
#
_cell.length_a   1.000
_cell.length_b   1.000
_cell.length_c   1.000
_cell.angle_alpha   90.00
_cell.angle_beta   90.00
_cell.angle_gamma   90.00
#
_symmetry.space_group_name_H-M   'P 1'
#
loop_
_entity.id
_entity.type
_entity.pdbx_description
1 polymer ?
#
loop_
_entity_poly.entity_id
_entity_poly.type
_entity_poly.pdbx_seq_one_letter_code
_entity_poly.pdbx_strand_id
1 'polypeptide(L)' 'MDDLTKLAGPAPGFVKFPDYEVTVEPAGARIRVMLGGTAIADSANALVQLETDHKAVYYFPREDVRMGLLEATDHDSF' A
#
# COMPACT_ATOMS: atom_id res chain seq x y z
N MET A 1 -18.28 14.71 -11.81
CA MET A 1 -17.25 13.78 -12.33
C MET A 1 -15.98 14.58 -12.34
N ASP A 2 -15.43 14.76 -11.14
CA ASP A 2 -14.36 15.69 -10.92
C ASP A 2 -13.10 15.22 -11.63
N ASP A 3 -12.45 16.19 -12.24
CA ASP A 3 -11.27 16.10 -13.05
C ASP A 3 -10.11 15.43 -12.27
N LEU A 4 -9.92 14.13 -12.50
CA LEU A 4 -8.84 13.32 -11.90
C LEU A 4 -7.45 13.72 -12.41
N THR A 5 -7.35 14.64 -13.38
CA THR A 5 -6.08 15.15 -13.95
C THR A 5 -5.24 15.96 -12.95
N LYS A 6 -5.67 16.07 -11.68
CA LYS A 6 -5.02 16.87 -10.64
C LYS A 6 -4.09 16.09 -9.68
N LEU A 7 -3.63 14.90 -10.07
CA LEU A 7 -2.73 14.06 -9.26
C LEU A 7 -1.29 13.98 -9.77
N ALA A 8 -0.96 14.53 -10.95
CA ALA A 8 0.42 14.62 -11.42
C ALA A 8 1.19 15.69 -10.63
N GLY A 9 1.70 15.31 -9.44
CA GLY A 9 2.59 16.16 -8.65
C GLY A 9 3.91 16.43 -9.38
N PRO A 10 4.65 17.49 -9.02
CA PRO A 10 5.88 17.93 -9.72
C PRO A 10 7.08 16.99 -9.52
N ALA A 11 6.89 15.77 -9.01
CA ALA A 11 7.99 14.85 -8.75
C ALA A 11 8.64 14.41 -10.08
N PRO A 12 9.98 14.33 -10.16
CA PRO A 12 10.70 14.02 -11.40
C PRO A 12 10.24 12.73 -12.11
N GLY A 13 9.76 11.74 -11.35
CA GLY A 13 9.21 10.50 -11.90
C GLY A 13 7.98 10.72 -12.80
N PHE A 14 7.02 11.53 -12.36
CA PHE A 14 5.80 11.84 -13.12
C PHE A 14 6.08 12.63 -14.40
N VAL A 15 7.08 13.52 -14.39
CA VAL A 15 7.48 14.27 -15.60
C VAL A 15 8.04 13.33 -16.67
N LYS A 16 8.77 12.29 -16.26
CA LYS A 16 9.36 11.31 -17.17
C LYS A 16 8.34 10.29 -17.68
N PHE A 17 7.35 9.95 -16.85
CA PHE A 17 6.32 8.96 -17.14
C PHE A 17 4.93 9.53 -16.83
N PRO A 18 4.37 10.36 -17.73
CA PRO A 18 3.14 11.11 -17.45
C PRO A 18 1.89 10.21 -17.30
N ASP A 19 1.92 9.01 -17.90
CA ASP A 19 0.84 8.02 -17.80
C ASP A 19 1.05 7.02 -16.65
N TYR A 20 2.11 7.20 -15.84
CA TYR A 20 2.37 6.36 -14.68
C TYR A 20 1.50 6.82 -13.51
N GLU A 21 0.69 5.91 -12.98
CA GLU A 21 -0.25 6.21 -11.92
C GLU A 21 0.06 5.39 -10.67
N VAL A 22 -0.15 6.03 -9.53
CA VAL A 22 -0.17 5.38 -8.22
C VAL A 22 -1.48 5.77 -7.56
N THR A 23 -2.33 4.79 -7.30
CA THR A 23 -3.62 4.98 -6.64
C THR A 23 -3.66 4.18 -5.35
N VAL A 24 -4.43 4.67 -4.38
CA VAL A 24 -4.67 4.00 -3.10
C VAL A 24 -6.16 4.05 -2.81
N GLU A 25 -6.74 2.90 -2.52
CA GLU A 25 -8.18 2.75 -2.23
C GLU A 25 -8.43 1.75 -1.09
N PRO A 26 -9.61 1.78 -0.43
CA PRO A 26 -9.98 0.74 0.51
C PRO A 26 -10.01 -0.63 -0.17
N ALA A 27 -9.44 -1.66 0.47
CA ALA A 27 -9.38 -3.00 -0.09
C ALA A 27 -10.76 -3.65 -0.30
N GLY A 28 -11.81 -3.13 0.33
CA GLY A 28 -13.20 -3.61 0.19
C GLY A 28 -13.45 -5.02 0.73
N ALA A 29 -12.46 -5.63 1.38
CA ALA A 29 -12.50 -6.98 1.92
C ALA A 29 -11.64 -7.09 3.19
N ARG A 30 -11.89 -8.13 3.98
CA ARG A 30 -11.01 -8.48 5.10
C ARG A 30 -9.76 -9.18 4.57
N ILE A 31 -8.60 -8.57 4.77
CA ILE A 31 -7.30 -9.10 4.31
C ILE A 31 -6.54 -9.64 5.52
N ARG A 32 -5.93 -10.82 5.36
CA ARG A 32 -5.15 -11.48 6.41
C ARG A 32 -3.78 -11.91 5.88
N VAL A 33 -2.73 -11.55 6.61
CA VAL A 33 -1.35 -11.97 6.33
C VAL A 33 -1.01 -13.13 7.25
N MET A 34 -0.63 -14.27 6.67
CA MET A 34 -0.35 -15.51 7.39
C MET A 34 1.12 -15.91 7.24
N LEU A 35 1.75 -16.29 8.35
CA LEU A 35 3.05 -16.94 8.36
C LEU A 35 2.97 -18.20 9.23
N GLY A 36 3.21 -19.37 8.64
CA GLY A 36 3.20 -20.64 9.38
C GLY A 36 1.90 -20.90 10.16
N GLY A 37 0.74 -20.51 9.63
CA GLY A 37 -0.56 -20.64 10.30
C GLY A 37 -0.87 -19.54 11.34
N THR A 38 0.06 -18.63 11.61
CA THR A 38 -0.15 -17.47 12.48
C THR A 38 -0.54 -16.25 11.66
N ALA A 39 -1.64 -15.60 12.03
CA ALA A 39 -1.99 -14.30 11.46
C ALA A 39 -1.07 -13.22 12.02
N ILE A 40 -0.33 -12.54 11.15
CA ILE A 40 0.54 -11.39 11.51
C ILE A 40 -0.26 -10.09 11.44
N ALA A 41 -1.12 -9.96 10.43
CA ALA A 41 -2.06 -8.86 10.27
C ALA A 41 -3.44 -9.40 9.85
N ASP A 42 -4.51 -8.77 10.32
CA ASP A 42 -5.88 -9.13 9.97
C ASP A 42 -6.80 -7.91 10.06
N SER A 43 -7.16 -7.34 8.91
CA SER A 43 -7.84 -6.04 8.84
C SER A 43 -9.01 -6.07 7.87
N ALA A 44 -10.12 -5.43 8.25
CA ALA A 44 -11.21 -5.05 7.35
C ALA A 44 -11.04 -3.62 6.80
N ASN A 45 -10.00 -2.91 7.25
CA ASN A 45 -9.71 -1.51 6.94
C ASN A 45 -8.39 -1.36 6.17
N ALA A 46 -7.89 -2.45 5.56
CA ALA A 46 -6.69 -2.41 4.75
C ALA A 46 -6.90 -1.51 3.51
N LEU A 47 -5.83 -0.87 3.08
CA LEU A 47 -5.76 -0.15 1.82
C LEU A 47 -5.03 -1.01 0.79
N VAL A 48 -5.38 -0.86 -0.48
CA VAL A 48 -4.64 -1.42 -1.61
C VAL A 48 -4.04 -0.29 -2.44
N GLN A 49 -2.74 -0.37 -2.67
CA GLN A 49 -2.01 0.46 -3.63
C GLN A 49 -1.92 -0.28 -4.95
N LEU A 50 -2.28 0.42 -6.02
CA LEU A 50 -2.08 -0.01 -7.39
C LEU A 50 -1.10 0.97 -8.03
N GLU A 51 -0.07 0.42 -8.65
CA GLU A 51 0.98 1.18 -9.30
C GLU A 51 1.20 0.59 -10.68
N THR A 52 1.29 1.43 -11.71
CA THR A 52 1.40 1.00 -13.11
C THR A 52 2.49 -0.08 -13.27
N ASP A 53 2.16 -1.17 -13.94
CA ASP A 53 3.01 -2.35 -14.19
C ASP A 53 3.47 -3.14 -12.95
N HIS A 54 2.95 -2.83 -11.76
CA HIS A 54 3.25 -3.54 -10.52
C HIS A 54 2.07 -4.36 -10.00
N LYS A 55 2.38 -5.32 -9.13
CA LYS A 55 1.34 -6.05 -8.39
C LYS A 55 0.77 -5.18 -7.29
N ALA A 56 -0.50 -5.39 -6.96
CA ALA A 56 -1.16 -4.73 -5.84
C ALA A 56 -0.38 -4.93 -4.51
N VAL A 57 -0.24 -3.85 -3.75
CA VAL A 57 0.38 -3.85 -2.42
C VAL A 57 -0.67 -3.50 -1.38
N TYR A 58 -0.71 -4.23 -0.27
CA TYR A 58 -1.68 -3.97 0.81
C TYR A 58 -1.01 -3.27 1.98
N TYR A 59 -1.60 -2.15 2.40
CA TYR A 59 -1.22 -1.42 3.61
C TYR A 59 -2.24 -1.71 4.72
N PHE A 60 -1.74 -2.00 5.91
CA PHE A 60 -2.55 -2.32 7.08
C PHE A 60 -2.44 -1.18 8.10
N PRO A 61 -3.56 -0.74 8.70
CA PRO A 61 -3.51 0.07 9.91
C PRO A 61 -2.66 -0.62 10.97
N ARG A 62 -1.78 0.12 11.66
CA ARG A 62 -0.83 -0.47 12.62
C ARG A 62 -1.53 -1.21 13.76
N GLU A 63 -2.71 -0.76 14.17
CA GLU A 63 -3.55 -1.42 15.18
C GLU A 63 -4.07 -2.80 14.78
N ASP A 64 -4.16 -3.09 13.47
CA ASP A 64 -4.59 -4.38 12.93
C ASP A 64 -3.39 -5.34 12.68
N VAL A 65 -2.18 -4.89 13.02
CA VAL A 65 -0.94 -5.67 12.92
C VAL A 65 -0.49 -6.10 14.31
N ARG A 66 -0.13 -7.37 14.47
CA ARG A 66 0.45 -7.89 15.73
C ARG A 66 1.90 -7.47 15.86
N MET A 67 2.12 -6.18 16.16
CA MET A 67 3.45 -5.58 16.22
C MET A 67 4.41 -6.26 17.20
N GLY A 68 3.91 -6.95 18.25
CA GLY A 68 4.74 -7.74 19.15
C GLY A 68 5.39 -8.99 18.53
N LEU A 69 5.02 -9.35 17.29
CA LEU A 69 5.67 -10.40 16.49
C LEU A 69 6.74 -9.84 15.54
N LEU A 70 6.96 -8.52 15.54
CA LEU A 70 7.85 -7.83 14.62
C LEU A 70 8.96 -7.11 15.40
N GLU A 71 10.14 -7.07 14.82
CA GLU A 71 11.27 -6.29 15.31
C GLU A 71 11.71 -5.31 14.22
N ALA A 72 12.01 -4.07 14.62
CA ALA A 72 12.51 -3.07 13.69
C ALA A 72 13.93 -3.45 13.24
N THR A 73 14.19 -3.32 11.95
CA THR A 73 15.52 -3.53 11.38
C THR A 73 16.17 -2.20 11.03
N ASP A 74 17.50 -2.16 10.94
CA ASP A 74 18.25 -1.00 10.44
C ASP A 74 18.18 -0.83 8.91
N HIS A 75 17.44 -1.69 8.19
CA HIS A 75 17.30 -1.61 6.75
C HIS A 75 16.35 -0.47 6.31
N ASP A 76 16.82 0.34 5.39
CA ASP A 76 16.08 1.43 4.75
C ASP A 76 16.27 1.44 3.22
N SER A 77 15.37 2.12 2.52
CA SER A 77 15.42 2.36 1.07
C SER A 77 15.06 3.81 0.74
N PHE A 78 15.64 4.36 -0.32
CA PHE A 78 15.49 5.75 -0.78
C PHE A 78 15.05 5.84 -2.24
#